data_AF-A0AA43XKG3-F1
#
_entry.id   AF-A0AA43XKG3-F1
#
_cell.length_a   1.000
_cell.length_b   1.000
_cell.length_c   1.000
_cell.angle_alpha   90.00
_cell.angle_beta   90.00
_cell.angle_gamma   90.00
#
_symmetry.space_group_name_H-M   'P 1'
#
loop_
_entity.id
_entity.type
_entity.pdbx_description
1 polymer ?
#
loop_
_entity_poly.entity_id
_entity_poly.type
_entity_poly.pdbx_seq_one_letter_code
_entity_poly.pdbx_strand_id
1 'polypeptide(L)'
;MRDVQKKREVKETETATDTLRRVIRIIFSLAGIILLFRFVFLLFGANPDNQFVDTLYGITEPYVGIFSGIFPETEWGRGVFEPATLIALVVLFIASWLIQSLFAKRTLRREEYVASDHTPKEDPSSETTEDTAVREKVKEEKVKKEGEE
;
A
#
# COMPACT_ATOMS: atom_id res chain seq x y z
N MET A 1 11.00 20.28 27.67
CA MET A 1 12.17 19.46 27.22
C MET A 1 11.93 17.94 27.29
N ARG A 2 10.94 17.42 28.02
CA ARG A 2 10.63 15.98 28.10
C ARG A 2 9.89 15.42 26.86
N ASP A 3 9.17 16.27 26.14
CA ASP A 3 8.34 15.87 24.99
C ASP A 3 9.17 15.63 23.71
N VAL A 4 10.37 16.21 23.66
CA VAL A 4 11.31 16.06 22.53
C VAL A 4 11.98 14.69 22.56
N GLN A 5 12.23 14.13 23.75
CA GLN A 5 12.80 12.79 23.92
C GLN A 5 11.77 11.70 23.56
N LYS A 6 10.52 11.86 24.02
CA LYS A 6 9.43 10.90 23.72
C LYS A 6 9.12 10.81 22.22
N LYS A 7 9.24 11.92 21.48
CA LYS A 7 9.10 11.91 20.01
C LYS A 7 10.27 11.23 19.29
N ARG A 8 11.46 11.14 19.89
CA ARG A 8 12.61 10.47 19.28
C ARG A 8 12.52 8.95 19.39
N GLU A 9 12.09 8.43 20.55
CA GLU A 9 11.89 6.97 20.74
C GLU A 9 10.79 6.38 19.85
N VAL A 10 9.70 7.13 19.60
CA VAL A 10 8.60 6.68 18.73
C VAL A 10 9.02 6.69 17.25
N LYS A 11 9.85 7.64 16.82
CA LYS A 11 10.31 7.74 15.43
C LYS A 11 11.30 6.64 15.05
N GLU A 12 12.11 6.20 16.02
CA GLU A 12 13.12 5.16 15.83
C GLU A 12 12.46 3.77 15.67
N THR A 13 11.41 3.49 16.46
CA THR A 13 10.65 2.23 16.38
C THR A 13 9.74 2.14 15.14
N GLU A 14 9.20 3.26 14.65
CA GLU A 14 8.42 3.28 13.39
C GLU A 14 9.29 2.99 12.17
N THR A 15 10.46 3.62 12.04
CA THR A 15 11.36 3.40 10.87
C THR A 15 11.97 2.00 10.82
N ALA A 16 12.24 1.38 11.97
CA ALA A 16 12.82 0.04 12.04
C ALA A 16 11.87 -1.03 11.49
N THR A 17 10.57 -0.93 11.80
CA THR A 17 9.56 -1.89 11.33
C THR A 17 9.31 -1.79 9.82
N ASP A 18 9.30 -0.58 9.28
CA ASP A 18 9.16 -0.34 7.84
C ASP A 18 10.36 -0.84 7.04
N THR A 19 11.58 -0.63 7.55
CA THR A 19 12.81 -1.11 6.91
C THR A 19 12.84 -2.64 6.91
N LEU A 20 12.54 -3.28 8.04
CA LEU A 20 12.47 -4.74 8.15
C LEU A 20 11.44 -5.32 7.16
N ARG A 21 10.25 -4.72 7.08
CA ARG A 21 9.21 -5.13 6.12
C ARG A 21 9.70 -5.07 4.68
N ARG A 22 10.43 -4.01 4.31
CA ARG A 22 10.99 -3.84 2.97
C ARG A 22 12.03 -4.92 2.66
N VAL A 23 12.93 -5.19 3.61
CA VAL A 23 13.97 -6.22 3.48
C VAL A 23 13.34 -7.60 3.29
N ILE A 24 12.37 -7.98 4.12
CA ILE A 24 11.65 -9.25 4.01
C ILE A 24 11.04 -9.39 2.61
N ARG A 25 10.32 -8.37 2.13
CA ARG A 25 9.72 -8.39 0.79
C ARG A 25 10.74 -8.65 -0.30
N ILE A 26 11.87 -7.94 -0.27
CA ILE A 26 12.94 -8.09 -1.27
C ILE A 26 13.51 -9.51 -1.23
N ILE A 27 13.76 -10.07 -0.04
CA ILE A 27 14.31 -11.43 0.11
C ILE A 27 13.36 -12.47 -0.49
N PHE A 28 12.07 -12.44 -0.14
CA PHE A 28 11.10 -13.39 -0.68
C PHE A 28 10.93 -13.25 -2.20
N SER A 29 10.88 -12.02 -2.71
CA SER A 29 10.83 -11.78 -4.16
C SER A 29 12.09 -12.29 -4.87
N LEU A 30 13.27 -12.05 -4.30
CA LEU A 30 14.53 -12.51 -4.87
C LEU A 30 14.62 -14.04 -4.86
N ALA A 31 14.26 -14.69 -3.75
CA ALA A 31 14.21 -16.15 -3.66
C ALA A 31 13.27 -16.76 -4.72
N GLY A 32 12.09 -16.15 -4.92
CA GLY A 32 11.14 -16.56 -5.97
C GLY A 32 11.73 -16.40 -7.38
N ILE A 33 12.47 -15.32 -7.66
CA ILE A 33 13.13 -15.11 -8.95
C ILE A 33 14.24 -16.16 -9.18
N ILE A 34 15.04 -16.49 -8.17
CA ILE A 34 16.09 -17.50 -8.28
C ILE A 34 15.47 -18.89 -8.56
N LEU A 35 14.37 -19.24 -7.87
CA LEU A 35 13.61 -20.46 -8.15
C LEU A 35 13.00 -20.48 -9.56
N LEU A 36 12.52 -19.34 -10.05
CA LEU A 36 12.02 -19.22 -11.41
C LEU A 36 13.15 -19.48 -12.43
N PHE A 37 14.33 -18.92 -12.20
CA PHE A 37 15.50 -19.23 -13.03
C PHE A 37 15.86 -20.72 -12.97
N ARG A 38 15.80 -21.36 -11.79
CA ARG A 38 16.02 -22.81 -11.67
C ARG A 38 15.06 -23.57 -12.57
N PHE A 39 13.77 -23.26 -12.44
CA PHE A 39 12.71 -23.90 -13.22
C PHE A 39 12.94 -23.76 -14.73
N VAL A 40 13.23 -22.55 -15.19
CA VAL A 40 13.52 -22.29 -16.61
C VAL A 40 14.78 -23.04 -17.05
N PHE A 41 15.85 -23.00 -16.26
CA PHE A 41 17.10 -23.67 -16.62
C PHE A 41 16.95 -25.19 -16.70
N LEU A 42 16.23 -25.80 -15.76
CA LEU A 42 15.89 -27.22 -15.80
C LEU A 42 15.08 -27.53 -17.06
N LEU A 43 14.02 -26.75 -17.32
CA LEU A 43 13.12 -26.99 -18.45
C LEU A 43 13.80 -26.88 -19.81
N PHE A 44 14.79 -25.99 -19.93
CA PHE A 44 15.56 -25.79 -21.17
C PHE A 44 16.84 -26.65 -21.25
N GLY A 45 17.16 -27.42 -20.21
CA GLY A 45 18.35 -28.27 -20.19
C GLY A 45 19.65 -27.47 -20.11
N ALA A 46 19.69 -26.47 -19.23
CA ALA A 46 20.90 -25.71 -18.96
C ALA A 46 22.04 -26.63 -18.49
N ASN A 47 23.27 -26.28 -18.84
CA ASN A 47 24.42 -27.11 -18.50
C ASN A 47 24.70 -27.06 -16.98
N PRO A 48 24.58 -28.18 -16.23
CA PRO A 48 24.87 -28.22 -14.81
C PRO A 48 26.36 -28.03 -14.50
N ASP A 49 27.27 -28.30 -15.45
CA ASP A 49 28.70 -28.05 -15.27
C ASP A 49 29.04 -26.54 -15.26
N ASN A 50 28.09 -25.69 -15.63
CA ASN A 50 28.27 -24.25 -15.52
C ASN A 50 28.15 -23.81 -14.06
N GLN A 51 29.20 -23.18 -13.54
CA GLN A 51 29.28 -22.75 -12.14
C GLN A 51 28.11 -21.87 -11.68
N PHE A 52 27.54 -21.04 -12.56
CA PHE A 52 26.37 -20.22 -12.22
C PHE A 52 25.10 -21.07 -12.08
N VAL A 53 24.89 -22.03 -12.98
CA VAL A 53 23.74 -22.95 -12.95
C VAL A 53 23.82 -23.85 -11.72
N ASP A 54 24.99 -24.44 -11.47
CA ASP A 54 25.24 -25.30 -10.30
C ASP A 54 24.99 -24.54 -8.98
N THR A 55 25.55 -23.34 -8.85
CA THR A 55 25.32 -22.49 -7.65
C THR A 55 23.84 -22.18 -7.46
N LEU A 56 23.13 -21.89 -8.54
CA LEU A 56 21.70 -21.58 -8.51
C LEU A 56 20.88 -22.80 -8.06
N TYR A 57 21.20 -23.99 -8.56
CA TYR A 57 20.59 -25.25 -8.15
C TYR A 57 20.89 -25.54 -6.67
N GLY A 58 22.14 -25.37 -6.22
CA GLY A 58 22.53 -25.56 -4.83
C GLY A 58 21.82 -24.62 -3.85
N ILE A 59 21.70 -23.33 -4.16
CA ILE A 59 21.02 -22.35 -3.28
C ILE A 59 19.52 -22.64 -3.19
N THR A 60 18.92 -23.15 -4.26
CA THR A 60 17.48 -23.42 -4.33
C THR A 60 17.09 -24.79 -3.77
N GLU A 61 18.06 -25.70 -3.61
CA GLU A 61 17.85 -27.06 -3.16
C GLU A 61 17.08 -27.19 -1.82
N PRO A 62 17.35 -26.39 -0.77
CA PRO A 62 16.58 -26.49 0.47
C PRO A 62 15.09 -26.15 0.31
N TYR A 63 14.74 -25.32 -0.69
CA TYR A 63 13.35 -24.95 -0.97
C TYR A 63 12.62 -26.05 -1.75
N VAL A 64 13.33 -26.64 -2.72
CA VAL A 64 12.80 -27.69 -3.61
C VAL A 64 12.75 -29.04 -2.90
N GLY A 65 13.79 -29.37 -2.13
CA GLY A 65 13.98 -30.65 -1.44
C GLY A 65 12.84 -31.06 -0.51
N ILE A 66 12.08 -30.08 0.01
CA ILE A 66 10.89 -30.33 0.83
C ILE A 66 9.75 -30.96 0.02
N PHE A 67 9.69 -30.67 -1.29
CA PHE A 67 8.67 -31.14 -2.23
C PHE A 67 9.18 -32.22 -3.18
N SER A 68 10.46 -32.58 -3.10
CA SER A 68 11.06 -33.64 -3.92
C SER A 68 10.38 -34.98 -3.67
N GLY A 69 10.09 -35.70 -4.75
CA GLY A 69 9.43 -37.02 -4.69
C GLY A 69 7.91 -36.99 -4.54
N ILE A 70 7.25 -35.82 -4.43
CA ILE A 70 5.77 -35.74 -4.43
C ILE A 70 5.21 -36.17 -5.80
N PHE A 71 5.88 -35.77 -6.89
CA PHE A 71 5.54 -36.15 -8.25
C PHE A 71 6.81 -36.62 -8.97
N PRO A 72 6.67 -37.55 -9.94
CA PRO A 72 7.80 -37.96 -10.76
C PRO A 72 8.30 -36.81 -11.63
N GLU A 73 9.61 -36.72 -11.77
CA GLU A 73 10.24 -35.82 -12.72
C GLU A 73 10.04 -36.34 -14.15
N THR A 74 9.87 -35.44 -15.11
CA THR A 74 9.67 -35.81 -16.52
C THR A 74 10.78 -35.22 -17.37
N GLU A 75 11.55 -36.08 -18.02
CA GLU A 75 12.63 -35.67 -18.91
C GLU A 75 12.14 -35.48 -20.34
N TRP A 76 12.52 -34.37 -20.98
CA TRP A 76 12.21 -34.07 -22.39
C TRP A 76 13.47 -33.62 -23.14
N GLY A 77 14.11 -34.55 -23.84
CA GLY A 77 15.34 -34.27 -24.57
C GLY A 77 16.49 -33.94 -23.62
N ARG A 78 16.89 -32.67 -23.56
CA ARG A 78 17.88 -32.17 -22.58
C ARG A 78 17.26 -31.50 -21.37
N GLY A 79 15.97 -31.15 -21.43
CA GLY A 79 15.25 -30.49 -20.35
C GLY A 79 14.65 -31.48 -19.37
N VAL A 80 14.47 -31.03 -18.14
CA VAL A 80 13.81 -31.77 -17.06
C VAL A 80 12.67 -30.91 -16.52
N PHE A 81 11.45 -31.43 -16.59
CA PHE A 81 10.33 -30.87 -15.88
C PHE A 81 10.30 -31.46 -14.47
N GLU A 82 10.69 -30.64 -13.50
CA GLU A 82 10.76 -31.00 -12.08
C GLU A 82 9.56 -30.38 -11.34
N PRO A 83 8.48 -31.14 -11.06
CA PRO A 83 7.27 -30.59 -10.45
C PRO A 83 7.53 -30.02 -9.05
N ALA A 84 8.52 -30.55 -8.33
CA ALA A 84 8.92 -30.07 -7.01
C ALA A 84 9.35 -28.59 -7.06
N THR A 85 10.18 -28.21 -8.03
CA THR A 85 10.54 -26.80 -8.28
C THR A 85 9.31 -25.93 -8.56
N LEU A 86 8.35 -26.41 -9.37
CA LEU A 86 7.14 -25.65 -9.67
C LEU A 86 6.29 -25.43 -8.41
N ILE A 87 6.16 -26.45 -7.57
CA ILE A 87 5.43 -26.36 -6.29
C ILE A 87 6.15 -25.39 -5.34
N ALA A 88 7.48 -25.49 -5.22
CA ALA A 88 8.27 -24.59 -4.41
C ALA A 88 8.07 -23.12 -4.84
N LEU A 89 8.01 -22.87 -6.15
CA LEU A 89 7.71 -21.54 -6.71
C LEU A 89 6.32 -21.04 -6.28
N VAL A 90 5.29 -21.87 -6.44
CA VAL A 90 3.91 -21.51 -6.06
C VAL A 90 3.80 -21.27 -4.55
N VAL A 91 4.40 -22.13 -3.73
CA VAL A 91 4.37 -22.01 -2.27
C VAL A 91 5.10 -20.74 -1.82
N LEU A 92 6.28 -20.43 -2.38
CA LEU A 92 6.95 -19.17 -2.07
C LEU A 92 6.17 -17.95 -2.52
N PHE A 93 5.48 -18.02 -3.67
CA PHE A 93 4.64 -16.92 -4.14
C PHE A 93 3.47 -16.67 -3.18
N ILE A 94 2.78 -17.74 -2.77
CA ILE A 94 1.70 -17.67 -1.80
C ILE A 94 2.22 -17.19 -0.44
N ALA A 95 3.36 -17.69 0.02
CA ALA A 95 3.97 -17.28 1.29
C ALA A 95 4.36 -15.79 1.25
N SER A 96 4.99 -15.34 0.17
CA SER A 96 5.36 -13.93 -0.03
C SER A 96 4.12 -13.04 -0.02
N TRP A 97 3.05 -13.44 -0.71
CA TRP A 97 1.79 -12.71 -0.69
C TRP A 97 1.19 -12.74 0.73
N LEU A 98 1.04 -13.90 1.37
CA LEU A 98 0.50 -13.99 2.72
C LEU A 98 1.25 -13.09 3.71
N ILE A 99 2.58 -13.11 3.69
CA ILE A 99 3.42 -12.24 4.51
C ILE A 99 3.13 -10.76 4.22
N GLN A 100 3.07 -10.37 2.95
CA GLN A 100 2.72 -8.99 2.56
C GLN A 100 1.30 -8.59 2.98
N SER A 101 0.36 -9.54 2.98
CA SER A 101 -1.04 -9.39 3.38
C SER A 101 -1.18 -9.10 4.87
N LEU A 102 -0.39 -9.76 5.73
CA LEU A 102 -0.38 -9.50 7.17
C LEU A 102 -0.02 -8.04 7.50
N PHE A 103 0.84 -7.43 6.66
CA PHE A 103 1.20 -6.02 6.79
C PHE A 103 0.29 -5.08 5.98
N ALA A 104 -0.56 -5.61 5.10
CA ALA A 104 -1.62 -4.86 4.47
C ALA A 104 -2.75 -4.66 5.49
N LYS A 105 -2.51 -3.85 6.52
CA LYS A 105 -3.57 -3.51 7.48
C LYS A 105 -4.62 -2.63 6.81
N ARG A 106 -5.76 -3.27 6.57
CA ARG A 106 -7.14 -2.76 6.73
C ARG A 106 -7.31 -1.27 6.42
N THR A 107 -7.26 -0.90 5.15
CA THR A 107 -7.97 0.28 4.65
C THR A 107 -9.47 0.00 4.73
N LEU A 108 -10.03 -0.03 5.94
CA LEU A 108 -11.43 0.22 6.13
C LEU A 108 -11.56 1.58 6.80
N ARG A 109 -12.35 2.45 6.16
CA ARG A 109 -12.95 3.67 6.71
C ARG A 109 -12.11 4.95 6.59
N ARG A 110 -12.27 5.64 5.46
CA ARG A 110 -12.49 7.10 5.49
C ARG A 110 -13.17 7.62 4.21
N GLU A 111 -14.40 7.19 3.94
CA GLU A 111 -15.34 7.96 3.10
C GLU A 111 -16.75 7.96 3.70
N GLU A 112 -16.85 8.10 5.01
CA GLU A 112 -18.14 8.27 5.69
C GLU A 112 -17.98 9.25 6.86
N TYR A 113 -17.41 10.44 6.58
CA TYR A 113 -17.36 11.56 7.54
C TYR A 113 -17.22 12.94 6.89
N VAL A 114 -17.64 13.11 5.62
CA VAL A 114 -17.77 14.44 4.97
C VAL A 114 -19.20 14.65 4.42
N ALA A 115 -20.13 13.76 4.76
CA ALA A 115 -21.55 13.94 4.46
C ALA A 115 -22.42 14.11 5.74
N SER A 116 -21.80 14.53 6.85
CA SER A 116 -22.51 15.23 7.94
C SER A 116 -22.37 16.72 7.59
N ASP A 117 -23.41 17.37 7.09
CA ASP A 117 -24.37 17.96 8.00
C ASP A 117 -23.65 18.70 9.14
N HIS A 118 -22.94 19.78 8.78
CA HIS A 118 -22.58 20.93 9.61
C HIS A 118 -22.06 22.07 8.70
N THR A 119 -22.93 22.56 7.81
CA THR A 119 -23.02 24.02 7.64
C THR A 119 -24.10 24.47 8.62
N PRO A 120 -23.74 25.11 9.74
CA PRO A 120 -24.69 26.03 10.38
C PRO A 120 -25.27 26.91 9.27
N LYS A 121 -26.60 27.04 9.23
CA LYS A 121 -27.23 28.05 8.38
C LYS A 121 -26.75 29.41 8.88
N GLU A 122 -25.67 29.92 8.29
CA GLU A 122 -25.41 31.35 8.25
C GLU A 122 -26.32 31.92 7.16
N ASP A 123 -27.59 32.12 7.55
CA ASP A 123 -28.42 33.15 6.94
C ASP A 123 -28.77 34.11 8.08
N PRO A 124 -27.95 35.14 8.22
CA PRO A 124 -28.52 36.45 8.07
C PRO A 124 -27.62 37.23 7.14
N SER A 125 -28.13 37.49 5.94
CA SER A 125 -28.01 38.82 5.36
C SER A 125 -27.66 39.85 6.44
N SER A 126 -26.40 40.23 6.43
CA SER A 126 -25.84 41.47 6.94
C SER A 126 -26.43 42.68 6.20
N GLU A 127 -27.70 42.61 5.82
CA GLU A 127 -28.59 43.72 5.50
C GLU A 127 -29.51 43.86 6.70
N THR A 128 -29.12 44.63 7.71
CA THR A 128 -30.01 45.49 8.53
C THR A 128 -29.10 46.16 9.55
N THR A 129 -28.35 47.15 9.08
CA THR A 129 -27.89 48.22 9.96
C THR A 129 -27.66 49.51 9.17
N GLU A 130 -27.42 49.43 7.85
CA GLU A 130 -27.48 50.60 6.97
C GLU A 130 -28.91 50.93 6.51
N ASP A 131 -29.75 49.95 6.18
CA ASP A 131 -31.07 50.20 5.57
C ASP A 131 -32.09 50.87 6.52
N THR A 132 -32.00 50.62 7.82
CA THR A 132 -32.89 51.28 8.81
C THR A 132 -32.57 52.76 8.97
N ALA A 133 -31.29 53.14 8.88
CA ALA A 133 -30.86 54.55 9.00
C ALA A 133 -31.16 55.36 7.74
N VAL A 134 -31.11 54.73 6.55
CA VAL A 134 -31.49 55.36 5.28
C VAL A 134 -33.01 55.54 5.22
N ARG A 135 -33.78 54.55 5.66
CA ARG A 135 -35.25 54.59 5.63
C ARG A 135 -35.84 55.64 6.58
N GLU A 136 -35.16 55.94 7.69
CA GLU A 136 -35.56 57.03 8.60
C GLU A 136 -35.26 58.42 7.99
N LYS A 137 -34.07 58.61 7.41
CA LYS A 137 -33.73 59.88 6.72
C LYS A 137 -34.60 60.19 5.51
N VAL A 138 -34.95 59.19 4.71
CA VAL A 138 -35.85 59.37 3.55
C VAL A 138 -37.27 59.72 3.98
N LYS A 139 -37.73 59.25 5.13
CA LYS A 139 -39.06 59.57 5.65
C LYS A 139 -39.14 61.00 6.19
N GLU A 140 -38.09 61.48 6.87
CA GLU A 140 -38.01 62.88 7.33
C GLU A 140 -37.92 63.89 6.17
N GLU A 141 -37.19 63.56 5.10
CA GLU A 141 -37.08 64.44 3.93
C GLU A 141 -38.38 64.52 3.12
N LYS A 142 -39.18 63.43 3.08
CA LYS A 142 -40.45 63.41 2.36
C LYS A 142 -41.56 64.21 3.09
N VAL A 143 -41.57 64.20 4.42
CA VAL A 143 -42.53 65.01 5.21
C VAL A 143 -42.25 66.52 5.09
N LYS A 144 -40.99 66.91 4.84
CA LYS A 144 -40.62 68.33 4.67
C LYS A 144 -40.99 68.89 3.28
N LYS A 145 -41.15 68.04 2.26
CA LYS A 145 -41.48 68.47 0.90
C LYS A 145 -42.97 68.47 0.56
N GLU A 146 -43.81 67.76 1.31
CA GLU A 146 -45.27 67.78 1.14
C GLU A 146 -45.98 68.84 2.02
N GLY A 147 -45.22 69.62 2.80
CA GLY A 147 -45.75 70.72 3.64
C GLY A 147 -45.64 72.12 3.06
N GLU A 148 -45.19 72.27 1.81
CA GLU A 148 -44.99 73.57 1.12
C GLU A 148 -45.69 73.67 -0.25
N GLU A 149 -46.67 72.80 -0.56
CA GLU A 149 -47.65 73.02 -1.65
C GLU A 149 -49.10 72.94 -1.14
#